data_AF-A0A4Q3VER6-F1
#
_entry.id   AF-A0A4Q3VER6-F1
#
_cell.length_a   1.000
_cell.length_b   1.000
_cell.length_c   1.000
_cell.angle_alpha   90.00
_cell.angle_beta   90.00
_cell.angle_gamma   90.00
#
_symmetry.space_group_name_H-M   'P 1'
#
loop_
_entity.id
_entity.type
_entity.pdbx_description
1 polymer ?
#
loop_
_entity_poly.entity_id
_entity_poly.type
_entity_poly.pdbx_seq_one_letter_code
_entity_poly.pdbx_strand_id
1 'polypeptide(L)'
;MSNWKGHKFYSLRATLQNVYLTLLNGGLDLLLRSLFYISVLVFCYDNRFFQIENPWLYWPLLFLLEDLAFYIEHRIDHFCRIFWAVHVTHHSSEEFNLTTGFRSSVFQPVYRFIYFIPLA
;
A
#
# COMPACT_ATOMS: atom_id res chain seq x y z
N MET A 1 19.25 9.12 -18.26
CA MET A 1 20.21 8.26 -17.54
C MET A 1 20.03 6.75 -17.78
N SER A 2 19.38 6.28 -18.87
CA SER A 2 19.26 4.84 -19.18
C SER A 2 20.02 4.43 -20.45
N ASN A 3 19.87 5.18 -21.56
CA ASN A 3 20.45 4.79 -22.85
C ASN A 3 21.93 5.15 -23.06
N TRP A 4 22.54 5.90 -22.13
CA TRP A 4 23.92 6.38 -22.30
C TRP A 4 24.98 5.31 -21.99
N LYS A 5 24.65 4.31 -21.16
CA LYS A 5 25.61 3.29 -20.67
C LYS A 5 25.31 1.85 -21.16
N GLY A 6 24.31 1.65 -22.02
CA GLY A 6 24.00 0.34 -22.59
C GLY A 6 23.53 -0.74 -21.59
N HIS A 7 23.23 -0.38 -20.34
CA HIS A 7 22.71 -1.31 -19.35
C HIS A 7 21.25 -1.68 -19.68
N LYS A 8 20.95 -2.99 -19.71
CA LYS A 8 19.58 -3.50 -19.86
C LYS A 8 18.84 -3.38 -18.52
N PHE A 9 18.20 -2.23 -18.27
CA PHE A 9 17.42 -1.99 -17.05
C PHE A 9 15.98 -2.56 -17.10
N TYR A 10 15.51 -3.02 -18.26
CA TYR A 10 14.16 -3.53 -18.46
C TYR A 10 14.19 -4.93 -19.05
N SER A 11 13.56 -5.88 -18.38
CA SER A 11 13.19 -7.18 -18.94
C SER A 11 11.68 -7.27 -19.15
N LEU A 12 11.26 -7.83 -20.29
CA LEU A 12 9.85 -8.15 -20.54
C LEU A 12 9.31 -9.10 -19.46
N ARG A 13 10.12 -10.07 -19.04
CA ARG A 13 9.74 -11.03 -17.99
C ARG A 13 9.50 -10.32 -16.65
N ALA A 14 10.41 -9.44 -16.24
CA ALA A 14 10.29 -8.69 -14.99
C ALA A 14 9.11 -7.72 -15.03
N THR A 15 8.90 -7.06 -16.18
CA THR A 15 7.73 -6.17 -16.40
C THR A 15 6.42 -6.95 -16.24
N LEU A 16 6.30 -8.11 -16.88
CA LEU A 16 5.11 -8.96 -16.77
C LEU A 16 4.89 -9.47 -15.34
N GLN A 17 5.96 -9.83 -14.63
CA GLN A 17 5.88 -10.23 -13.22
C GLN A 17 5.40 -9.08 -12.33
N ASN A 18 5.93 -7.88 -12.51
CA ASN A 18 5.52 -6.71 -11.74
C ASN A 18 4.04 -6.40 -11.99
N VAL A 19 3.61 -6.34 -13.26
CA VAL A 19 2.19 -6.15 -13.62
C VAL A 19 1.30 -7.23 -13.00
N TYR A 20 1.70 -8.50 -13.08
CA TYR A 20 0.96 -9.60 -12.48
C TYR A 20 0.78 -9.44 -10.96
N LEU A 21 1.84 -9.10 -10.23
CA LEU A 21 1.77 -8.88 -8.79
C LEU A 21 0.90 -7.68 -8.42
N THR A 22 1.00 -6.58 -9.17
CA THR A 22 0.13 -5.41 -8.99
C THR A 22 -1.33 -5.76 -9.23
N LEU A 23 -1.64 -6.53 -10.28
CA LEU A 23 -3.00 -6.96 -10.58
C LEU A 23 -3.57 -7.89 -9.50
N LEU A 24 -2.77 -8.83 -8.99
CA LEU A 24 -3.18 -9.70 -7.88
C LEU A 24 -3.45 -8.90 -6.60
N ASN A 25 -2.54 -7.98 -6.24
CA ASN A 25 -2.72 -7.09 -5.10
C ASN A 25 -4.01 -6.26 -5.26
N GLY A 26 -4.20 -5.60 -6.40
CA GLY A 26 -5.37 -4.77 -6.66
C GLY A 26 -6.67 -5.57 -6.70
N GLY A 27 -6.64 -6.78 -7.27
CA GLY A 27 -7.78 -7.70 -7.28
C GLY A 27 -8.16 -8.16 -5.86
N LEU A 28 -7.18 -8.50 -5.03
CA LEU A 28 -7.40 -8.85 -3.63
C LEU A 28 -7.92 -7.65 -2.82
N ASP A 29 -7.33 -6.46 -3.00
CA ASP A 29 -7.79 -5.24 -2.33
C ASP A 29 -9.24 -4.91 -2.70
N LEU A 30 -9.60 -4.98 -3.98
CA LEU A 30 -10.97 -4.75 -4.44
C LEU A 30 -11.94 -5.77 -3.87
N LEU A 31 -11.57 -7.05 -3.86
CA LEU A 31 -12.37 -8.12 -3.28
C LEU A 31 -12.63 -7.86 -1.79
N LEU A 32 -11.58 -7.63 -0.99
CA LEU A 32 -11.70 -7.42 0.45
C LEU A 32 -12.42 -6.12 0.79
N ARG A 33 -12.22 -5.06 0.00
CA ARG A 33 -12.98 -3.81 0.12
C ARG A 33 -14.47 -4.02 -0.08
N SER A 34 -14.84 -4.75 -1.12
CA SER A 34 -16.23 -5.01 -1.49
C SER A 34 -16.93 -5.91 -0.48
N LEU A 35 -16.21 -6.88 0.09
CA LEU A 35 -16.77 -7.84 1.05
C LEU A 35 -16.86 -7.30 2.48
N PHE A 36 -15.91 -6.47 2.93
CA PHE A 36 -15.74 -6.19 4.35
C PHE A 36 -15.21 -4.80 4.69
N TYR A 37 -14.20 -4.26 4.00
CA TYR A 37 -13.54 -3.02 4.50
C TYR A 37 -14.46 -1.83 4.56
N ILE A 38 -15.32 -1.65 3.55
CA ILE A 38 -16.27 -0.53 3.56
C ILE A 38 -17.20 -0.64 4.77
N SER A 39 -17.71 -1.84 5.07
CA SER A 39 -18.58 -2.05 6.23
C SER A 39 -17.89 -1.76 7.56
N VAL A 40 -16.62 -2.16 7.72
CA VAL A 40 -15.85 -1.84 8.94
C VAL A 40 -15.59 -0.36 9.06
N LEU A 41 -15.13 0.28 7.98
CA LEU A 41 -14.79 1.71 8.01
C LEU A 41 -16.03 2.56 8.28
N VAL A 42 -17.18 2.22 7.69
CA VAL A 42 -18.46 2.89 8.00
C VAL A 42 -18.86 2.70 9.46
N PHE A 43 -18.75 1.47 9.99
CA PHE A 43 -19.02 1.22 11.41
C PHE A 43 -18.10 2.05 12.32
N CYS A 44 -16.81 2.14 12.00
CA CYS A 44 -15.86 2.95 12.76
C CYS A 44 -16.17 4.45 12.64
N TYR A 45 -16.50 4.93 11.43
CA TYR A 45 -16.92 6.31 11.18
C TYR A 45 -18.14 6.68 12.03
N ASP A 46 -19.15 5.81 12.08
CA ASP A 46 -20.36 6.03 12.87
C ASP A 46 -20.08 6.05 14.39
N ASN A 47 -19.02 5.36 14.83
CA ASN A 47 -18.58 5.29 16.23
C ASN A 47 -17.34 6.16 16.52
N ARG A 48 -17.05 7.15 15.68
CA ARG A 48 -15.90 8.04 15.85
C ARG A 48 -15.94 8.81 17.16
N PHE A 49 -14.77 9.03 17.77
CA PHE A 49 -14.64 9.76 19.03
C PHE A 49 -14.71 11.28 18.87
N PHE A 50 -14.33 11.80 17.70
CA PHE A 50 -14.27 13.23 17.42
C PHE A 50 -14.61 13.51 15.94
N GLN A 51 -15.07 14.73 15.67
CA GLN A 51 -15.36 15.19 14.33
C GLN A 51 -14.74 16.58 14.13
N ILE A 52 -14.06 16.75 13.00
CA ILE A 52 -13.44 18.01 12.61
C ILE A 52 -14.29 18.62 11.50
N GLU A 53 -15.03 19.68 11.83
CA GLU A 53 -15.93 20.34 10.86
C GLU A 53 -15.20 21.34 9.95
N ASN A 54 -14.07 21.90 10.40
CA ASN A 54 -13.33 22.90 9.63
C ASN A 54 -12.53 22.20 8.51
N PRO A 55 -12.90 22.39 7.22
CA PRO A 55 -12.24 21.71 6.11
C PRO A 55 -10.75 22.10 5.96
N TRP A 56 -10.39 23.34 6.32
CA TRP A 56 -9.02 23.83 6.25
C TRP A 56 -8.11 23.22 7.31
N LEU A 57 -8.69 22.69 8.39
CA LEU A 57 -7.96 21.90 9.38
C LEU A 57 -8.03 20.41 9.04
N TYR A 58 -9.19 19.93 8.60
CA TYR A 58 -9.45 18.53 8.28
C TYR A 58 -8.47 17.98 7.23
N TRP A 59 -8.36 18.63 6.07
CA TRP A 59 -7.57 18.09 4.95
C TRP A 59 -6.07 18.01 5.26
N PRO A 60 -5.41 19.06 5.80
CA PRO A 60 -4.00 18.96 6.16
C PRO A 60 -3.75 17.93 7.27
N LEU A 61 -4.63 17.86 8.28
CA LEU A 61 -4.47 16.89 9.36
C LEU A 61 -4.66 15.46 8.83
N LEU A 62 -5.66 15.22 7.99
CA LEU A 62 -5.90 13.93 7.36
C LEU A 62 -4.67 13.49 6.56
N PHE A 63 -4.11 14.38 5.73
CA PHE A 63 -2.90 14.09 4.96
C PHE A 63 -1.72 13.67 5.86
N LEU A 64 -1.47 14.42 6.94
CA LEU A 64 -0.38 14.11 7.88
C LEU A 64 -0.61 12.79 8.62
N LEU A 65 -1.84 12.53 9.04
CA LEU A 65 -2.17 11.30 9.76
C LEU A 65 -2.17 10.08 8.83
N GLU A 66 -2.59 10.24 7.58
CA GLU A 66 -2.54 9.20 6.55
C GLU A 66 -1.08 8.82 6.23
N ASP A 67 -0.21 9.82 6.04
CA ASP A 67 1.23 9.61 5.86
C ASP A 67 1.87 8.92 7.07
N LEU A 68 1.50 9.34 8.29
CA LEU A 68 1.95 8.69 9.52
C LEU A 68 1.48 7.24 9.63
N ALA A 69 0.21 6.95 9.31
CA ALA A 69 -0.35 5.61 9.34
C ALA A 69 0.37 4.70 8.32
N PHE A 70 0.61 5.21 7.11
CA PHE A 70 1.40 4.52 6.09
C PHE A 70 2.84 4.28 6.54
N TYR A 71 3.50 5.28 7.13
CA TYR A 71 4.86 5.13 7.67
C TYR A 71 4.92 4.04 8.75
N ILE A 72 3.97 4.01 9.67
CA ILE A 72 3.91 3.00 10.74
C ILE A 72 3.74 1.61 10.15
N GLU A 73 2.81 1.45 9.20
CA GLU A 73 2.59 0.19 8.49
C GLU A 73 3.88 -0.29 7.81
N HIS A 74 4.49 0.57 7.00
CA HIS A 74 5.74 0.29 6.30
C HIS A 74 6.89 -0.06 7.27
N ARG A 75 7.00 0.67 8.39
CA ARG A 75 8.02 0.39 9.40
C ARG A 75 7.81 -0.97 10.06
N ILE A 76 6.57 -1.33 10.36
CA ILE A 76 6.21 -2.63 10.94
C ILE A 76 6.48 -3.76 9.95
N ASP A 77 6.18 -3.55 8.67
CA ASP A 77 6.50 -4.45 7.56
C ASP A 77 8.00 -4.76 7.50
N HIS A 78 8.86 -3.78 7.75
CA HIS A 78 10.30 -3.96 7.80
C HIS A 78 10.83 -4.53 9.13
N PHE A 79 10.13 -4.32 10.24
CA PHE A 79 10.59 -4.70 11.58
C PHE A 79 10.16 -6.13 11.98
N CYS A 80 8.94 -6.54 11.64
CA CYS A 80 8.38 -7.82 12.03
C CYS A 80 8.58 -8.88 10.94
N ARG A 81 9.05 -10.08 11.31
CA ARG A 81 9.32 -11.15 10.34
C ARG A 81 8.09 -11.62 9.54
N ILE A 82 6.91 -11.63 10.17
CA ILE A 82 5.66 -12.05 9.52
C ILE A 82 5.29 -11.05 8.43
N PHE A 83 5.31 -9.76 8.77
CA PHE A 83 4.97 -8.71 7.81
C PHE A 83 6.07 -8.54 6.76
N TRP A 84 7.34 -8.74 7.12
CA TRP A 84 8.44 -8.81 6.16
C TRP A 84 8.25 -9.93 5.13
N ALA A 85 7.74 -11.10 5.52
CA ALA A 85 7.50 -12.19 4.58
C ALA A 85 6.46 -11.81 3.50
N VAL A 86 5.53 -10.91 3.81
CA VAL A 86 4.61 -10.34 2.83
C VAL A 86 5.31 -9.23 2.03
N HIS A 87 5.99 -8.32 2.74
CA HIS A 87 6.57 -7.11 2.20
C HIS A 87 7.80 -7.34 1.30
N VAL A 88 8.57 -8.40 1.53
CA VAL A 88 9.78 -8.72 0.76
C VAL A 88 9.49 -8.88 -0.73
N THR A 89 8.26 -9.26 -1.09
CA THR A 89 7.85 -9.36 -2.49
C THR A 89 7.93 -8.01 -3.21
N HIS A 90 7.74 -6.88 -2.54
CA HIS A 90 7.97 -5.54 -3.08
C HIS A 90 9.46 -5.28 -3.33
N HIS A 91 10.33 -5.67 -2.39
CA HIS A 91 11.79 -5.43 -2.44
C HIS A 91 12.59 -6.49 -3.21
N SER A 92 11.96 -7.52 -3.78
CA SER A 92 12.67 -8.65 -4.38
C SER A 92 13.15 -8.40 -5.82
N SER A 93 12.94 -7.21 -6.39
CA SER A 93 13.35 -6.92 -7.78
C SER A 93 14.84 -6.60 -7.83
N GLU A 94 15.56 -7.25 -8.75
CA GLU A 94 16.95 -6.93 -9.07
C GLU A 94 17.08 -5.78 -10.09
N GLU A 95 15.96 -5.39 -10.72
CA GLU A 95 15.93 -4.34 -11.74
C GLU A 95 15.52 -2.98 -11.14
N PHE A 96 16.26 -1.92 -11.46
CA PHE A 96 15.88 -0.55 -11.10
C PHE A 96 15.17 0.14 -12.27
N ASN A 97 13.86 -0.09 -12.39
CA ASN A 97 13.04 0.46 -13.47
C ASN A 97 11.64 0.90 -13.01
N LEU A 98 10.89 1.58 -13.88
CA LEU A 98 9.57 2.14 -13.54
C LEU A 98 8.58 1.08 -13.05
N THR A 99 8.57 -0.11 -13.66
CA THR A 99 7.61 -1.17 -13.31
C THR A 99 7.90 -1.77 -11.93
N THR A 100 9.16 -1.72 -11.50
CA THR A 100 9.56 -2.16 -10.15
C THR A 100 8.95 -1.25 -9.08
N GLY A 101 8.82 0.06 -9.36
CA GLY A 101 8.14 0.98 -8.43
C GLY A 101 6.67 0.64 -8.18
N PHE A 102 6.01 -0.04 -9.12
CA PHE A 102 4.60 -0.46 -8.99
C PHE A 102 4.43 -1.89 -8.50
N ARG A 103 5.51 -2.62 -8.22
CA ARG A 103 5.46 -4.02 -7.77
C ARG A 103 4.85 -4.10 -6.38
N SER A 104 3.59 -4.50 -6.28
CA SER A 104 2.88 -4.51 -4.98
C SER A 104 3.02 -5.84 -4.24
N SER A 105 3.02 -5.76 -2.90
CA SER A 105 2.98 -6.95 -2.03
C SER A 105 1.58 -7.57 -2.01
N VAL A 106 1.40 -8.74 -2.63
CA VAL A 106 0.06 -9.30 -2.93
C VAL A 106 -0.85 -9.42 -1.70
N PHE A 107 -0.32 -9.88 -0.56
CA PHE A 107 -1.12 -10.10 0.66
C PHE A 107 -1.21 -8.89 1.59
N GLN A 108 -0.52 -7.79 1.29
CA GLN A 108 -0.57 -6.57 2.11
C GLN A 108 -2.01 -6.04 2.33
N PRO A 109 -2.94 -6.10 1.35
CA PRO A 109 -4.32 -5.67 1.56
C PRO A 109 -4.97 -6.33 2.76
N VAL A 110 -4.69 -7.62 3.05
CA VAL A 110 -5.33 -8.45 4.09
C VAL A 110 -5.29 -7.81 5.47
N TYR A 111 -4.26 -7.03 5.78
CA TYR A 111 -4.10 -6.39 7.09
C TYR A 111 -3.94 -4.88 7.01
N ARG A 112 -3.54 -4.31 5.86
CA ARG A 112 -3.24 -2.88 5.72
C ARG A 112 -4.39 -1.98 6.18
N PHE A 113 -5.64 -2.34 5.90
CA PHE A 113 -6.81 -1.52 6.27
C PHE A 113 -6.89 -1.24 7.78
N ILE A 114 -6.34 -2.11 8.63
CA ILE A 114 -6.34 -1.96 10.09
C ILE A 114 -5.62 -0.68 10.52
N TYR A 115 -4.53 -0.32 9.83
CA TYR A 115 -3.77 0.90 10.15
C TYR A 115 -4.53 2.19 9.82
N PHE A 116 -5.53 2.11 8.94
CA PHE A 116 -6.35 3.25 8.53
C PHE A 116 -7.68 3.32 9.30
N ILE A 117 -8.02 2.33 10.13
CA ILE A 117 -9.22 2.37 10.99
C ILE A 117 -9.26 3.60 11.90
N PRO A 118 -8.15 4.06 12.53
CA PRO A 118 -8.20 5.26 13.37
C PRO A 118 -8.52 6.56 12.62
N LEU A 119 -8.47 6.54 11.28
CA LEU A 119 -8.82 7.66 10.40
C LEU A 119 -10.25 7.55 9.84
N ALA A 120 -10.92 6.43 10.12
CA ALA A 120 -12.30 6.18 9.74
C ALA A 120 -13.26 6.93 10.66
#